data_AF-A0A9W3JNB7-F1
#
_entry.id   AF-A0A9W3JNB7-F1
#
_cell.length_a   1.000
_cell.length_b   1.000
_cell.length_c   1.000
_cell.angle_alpha   90.00
_cell.angle_beta   90.00
_cell.angle_gamma   90.00
#
_symmetry.space_group_name_H-M   'P 1'
#
loop_
_entity.id
_entity.type
_entity.pdbx_description
1 polymer ?
#
loop_
_entity_poly.entity_id
_entity_poly.type
_entity_poly.pdbx_seq_one_letter_code
_entity_poly.pdbx_strand_id
1 'polypeptide(L)'
;MDVWAEHNVPDYVSRGANTPNIALTKEQHNDTKAVYRQWLFDKTGKKVGGKVEWKSVSTKEIQELTEKMFDAANVPRLAKQEYYRAFNQYNFRE
;
A
#
# COMPACT_ATOMS: atom_id res chain seq x y z
N MET A 1 1.65 0.37 0.53
CA MET A 1 2.44 1.20 -0.39
C MET A 1 2.70 2.61 0.17
N ASP A 2 1.68 3.41 0.47
CA ASP A 2 1.81 4.84 0.86
C ASP A 2 2.84 5.12 1.97
N VAL A 3 2.64 4.55 3.17
CA VAL A 3 3.58 4.71 4.30
C VAL A 3 4.98 4.17 3.99
N TRP A 4 5.08 3.09 3.22
CA TRP A 4 6.39 2.59 2.80
C TRP A 4 7.11 3.61 1.90
N ALA A 5 6.39 4.22 0.96
CA ALA A 5 6.94 5.19 0.04
C ALA A 5 7.40 6.46 0.78
N GLU A 6 6.63 6.92 1.78
CA GLU A 6 7.01 8.01 2.68
C GLU A 6 8.39 7.81 3.34
N HIS A 7 8.75 6.57 3.66
CA HIS A 7 10.02 6.25 4.30
C HIS A 7 11.15 5.88 3.35
N ASN A 8 10.85 5.55 2.08
CA ASN A 8 11.80 4.91 1.15
C ASN A 8 11.94 5.60 -0.21
N VAL A 9 11.02 6.47 -0.61
CA VAL A 9 11.03 7.17 -1.89
C VAL A 9 11.34 8.65 -1.65
N PRO A 10 12.42 9.20 -2.23
CA PRO A 10 12.73 10.62 -2.12
C PRO A 10 11.55 11.50 -2.57
N ASP A 11 11.32 12.58 -1.83
CA ASP A 11 10.30 13.60 -2.13
C ASP A 11 8.84 13.08 -2.23
N TYR A 12 8.59 11.86 -1.74
CA TYR A 12 7.24 11.32 -1.64
C TYR A 12 6.45 12.04 -0.54
N VAL A 13 5.27 12.57 -0.89
CA VAL A 13 4.35 13.16 0.09
C VAL A 13 3.19 12.20 0.34
N SER A 14 3.19 11.64 1.55
CA SER A 14 2.12 10.81 2.08
C SER A 14 0.83 11.62 2.24
N ARG A 15 -0.30 11.07 1.78
CA ARG A 15 -1.64 11.69 1.91
C ARG A 15 -1.74 13.13 1.39
N GLY A 16 -0.93 13.50 0.41
CA GLY A 16 -1.06 14.77 -0.30
C GLY A 16 -2.35 14.81 -1.12
N ALA A 17 -2.77 16.02 -1.49
CA ALA A 17 -4.00 16.23 -2.27
C ALA A 17 -4.04 15.44 -3.59
N ASN A 18 -2.86 15.22 -4.19
CA ASN A 18 -2.70 14.51 -5.47
C ASN A 18 -2.07 13.12 -5.30
N THR A 19 -1.94 12.61 -4.08
CA THR A 19 -1.35 11.28 -3.85
C THR A 19 -2.30 10.20 -4.38
N PRO A 20 -1.86 9.33 -5.30
CA PRO A 20 -2.72 8.32 -5.91
C PRO A 20 -3.32 7.36 -4.88
N ASN A 21 -4.61 7.09 -5.02
CA ASN A 21 -5.36 6.16 -4.17
C ASN A 21 -6.34 5.32 -4.98
N ILE A 22 -6.80 4.21 -4.39
CA ILE A 22 -7.93 3.44 -4.89
C ILE A 22 -9.09 3.65 -3.93
N ALA A 23 -10.22 4.14 -4.45
CA ALA A 23 -11.45 4.22 -3.71
C ALA A 23 -12.05 2.81 -3.53
N LEU A 24 -12.23 2.41 -2.27
CA LEU A 24 -12.81 1.12 -1.89
C LEU A 24 -14.15 1.34 -1.19
N THR A 25 -15.08 0.41 -1.39
CA THR A 25 -16.25 0.29 -0.51
C THR A 25 -15.80 -0.08 0.91
N LYS A 26 -16.71 0.07 1.88
CA LYS A 26 -16.42 -0.31 3.28
C LYS A 26 -16.04 -1.79 3.42
N GLU A 27 -16.69 -2.67 2.66
CA GLU A 27 -16.42 -4.11 2.67
C GLU A 27 -15.03 -4.41 2.12
N GLN A 28 -14.73 -3.93 0.91
CA GLN A 28 -13.40 -4.07 0.29
C GLN A 28 -12.29 -3.51 1.18
N HIS A 29 -12.52 -2.35 1.81
CA HIS A 29 -11.56 -1.78 2.75
C HIS A 29 -11.32 -2.72 3.95
N ASN A 30 -12.35 -3.38 4.48
CA ASN A 30 -12.19 -4.36 5.55
C ASN A 30 -11.41 -5.60 5.09
N ASP A 31 -11.60 -6.05 3.85
CA ASP A 31 -10.85 -7.17 3.27
C ASP A 31 -9.36 -6.85 3.16
N THR A 32 -9.03 -5.67 2.62
CA THR A 32 -7.62 -5.21 2.58
C THR A 32 -7.02 -5.07 3.98
N LYS A 33 -7.82 -4.62 4.95
CA LYS A 33 -7.40 -4.48 6.35
C LYS A 33 -7.11 -5.83 6.99
N ALA A 34 -7.86 -6.89 6.65
CA ALA A 34 -7.59 -8.23 7.14
C ALA A 34 -6.22 -8.74 6.65
N VAL A 35 -5.91 -8.56 5.36
CA VAL A 35 -4.61 -8.90 4.77
C VAL A 35 -3.47 -8.14 5.46
N TYR A 36 -3.60 -6.81 5.61
CA TYR A 36 -2.60 -5.99 6.27
C TYR A 36 -2.34 -6.43 7.72
N ARG A 37 -3.41 -6.73 8.47
CA ARG A 37 -3.30 -7.18 9.87
C ARG A 37 -2.59 -8.52 10.01
N GLN A 38 -2.77 -9.42 9.06
CA GLN A 38 -2.04 -10.69 9.06
C GLN A 38 -0.56 -10.45 8.77
N TRP A 39 -0.23 -9.68 7.73
CA TRP A 39 1.17 -9.33 7.43
C TRP A 39 1.83 -8.60 8.60
N LEU A 40 1.12 -7.69 9.28
CA LEU A 40 1.62 -7.00 10.47
C LEU A 40 1.89 -7.99 11.61
N PHE A 41 1.01 -8.97 11.81
CA PHE A 41 1.20 -10.02 12.79
C PHE A 41 2.42 -10.87 12.47
N ASP A 42 2.60 -11.27 11.21
CA ASP A 42 3.75 -12.08 10.79
C ASP A 42 5.07 -11.32 11.00
N LYS A 43 5.07 -10.00 10.78
CA LYS A 43 6.26 -9.15 10.95
C LYS A 43 6.55 -8.76 12.40
N THR A 44 5.52 -8.56 13.24
CA THR A 44 5.70 -7.93 14.57
C THR A 44 5.06 -8.71 15.72
N GLY A 45 4.42 -9.84 15.48
CA GLY A 45 3.62 -10.58 16.47
C GLY A 45 2.34 -9.89 16.91
N LYS A 46 1.91 -8.80 16.26
CA LYS A 46 0.72 -8.01 16.63
C LYS A 46 -0.18 -7.74 15.44
N LYS A 47 -1.48 -8.00 15.59
CA LYS A 47 -2.48 -7.66 14.54
C LYS A 47 -2.79 -6.17 14.47
N VAL A 48 -2.52 -5.41 15.53
CA VAL A 48 -2.75 -3.95 15.62
C VAL A 48 -1.64 -3.32 16.47
N GLY A 49 -1.17 -2.14 16.08
CA GLY A 49 -0.15 -1.40 16.85
C GLY A 49 1.25 -2.01 16.81
N GLY A 50 1.50 -2.94 15.89
CA GLY A 50 2.85 -3.40 15.55
C GLY A 50 3.67 -2.24 14.99
N LYS A 51 4.89 -2.07 15.49
CA LYS A 51 5.85 -1.09 14.93
C LYS A 51 6.60 -1.77 13.80
N VAL A 52 6.51 -1.20 12.61
CA VAL A 52 7.21 -1.69 11.42
C VAL A 52 8.42 -0.80 11.17
N GLU A 53 9.60 -1.41 11.07
CA GLU A 53 10.80 -0.74 10.59
C GLU A 53 10.72 -0.58 9.07
N TRP A 54 10.03 0.46 8.60
CA TRP A 54 9.65 0.61 7.18
C TRP A 54 10.83 0.65 6.20
N LYS A 55 12.01 1.14 6.63
CA LYS A 55 13.24 1.13 5.81
C LYS A 55 13.80 -0.27 5.57
N SER A 56 13.42 -1.25 6.39
CA SER A 56 13.81 -2.66 6.21
C SER A 56 12.87 -3.44 5.30
N VAL A 57 11.69 -2.89 5.01
CA VAL A 57 10.70 -3.52 4.12
C VAL A 57 11.15 -3.30 2.69
N SER A 58 11.44 -4.37 1.96
CA SER A 58 11.89 -4.28 0.57
C SER A 58 10.78 -3.82 -0.38
N THR A 59 11.15 -3.25 -1.53
CA THR A 59 10.21 -2.91 -2.61
C THR A 59 9.38 -4.11 -3.06
N LYS A 60 9.99 -5.30 -3.13
CA LYS A 60 9.29 -6.54 -3.48
C LYS A 60 8.24 -6.88 -2.43
N GLU A 61 8.60 -6.85 -1.14
CA GLU A 61 7.69 -7.19 -0.05
C GLU A 61 6.46 -6.27 -0.02
N ILE A 62 6.65 -4.96 -0.16
CA ILE A 62 5.53 -4.01 -0.15
C ILE A 62 4.65 -4.13 -1.41
N GLN A 63 5.24 -4.46 -2.56
CA GLN A 63 4.48 -4.71 -3.80
C GLN A 63 3.62 -5.96 -3.64
N GLU A 64 4.19 -7.06 -3.14
CA GLU A 64 3.47 -8.30 -2.86
C GLU A 64 2.33 -8.09 -1.85
N LEU A 65 2.57 -7.31 -0.78
CA LEU A 65 1.51 -6.95 0.17
C LEU A 65 0.40 -6.14 -0.51
N THR A 66 0.76 -5.18 -1.36
CA THR A 66 -0.20 -4.33 -2.05
C THR A 66 -1.05 -5.15 -3.03
N GLU A 67 -0.45 -6.08 -3.77
CA GLU A 67 -1.17 -7.00 -4.66
C GLU A 67 -2.12 -7.92 -3.89
N LYS A 68 -1.68 -8.51 -2.76
CA LYS A 68 -2.58 -9.31 -1.89
C LYS A 68 -3.76 -8.51 -1.38
N MET A 69 -3.56 -7.23 -1.04
CA MET A 69 -4.66 -6.35 -0.63
C MET A 69 -5.61 -6.05 -1.81
N PHE A 70 -5.08 -5.80 -3.01
CA PHE A 70 -5.90 -5.60 -4.20
C PHE A 70 -6.70 -6.84 -4.60
N ASP A 71 -6.10 -8.03 -4.48
CA ASP A 71 -6.79 -9.31 -4.73
C ASP A 71 -7.92 -9.53 -3.73
N ALA A 72 -7.67 -9.30 -2.43
CA ALA A 72 -8.69 -9.44 -1.39
C ALA A 72 -9.88 -8.49 -1.59
N ALA A 73 -9.63 -7.27 -2.07
CA ALA A 73 -10.67 -6.30 -2.39
C ALA A 73 -11.30 -6.48 -3.79
N ASN A 74 -10.92 -7.51 -4.54
CA ASN A 74 -11.35 -7.75 -5.93
C ASN A 74 -11.15 -6.50 -6.83
N VAL A 75 -10.04 -5.79 -6.65
CA VAL A 75 -9.73 -4.60 -7.46
C VAL A 75 -9.55 -5.02 -8.93
N PRO A 76 -10.30 -4.43 -9.87
CA PRO A 76 -10.19 -4.78 -11.29
C PRO A 76 -8.77 -4.57 -11.82
N ARG A 77 -8.31 -5.47 -12.70
CA ARG A 77 -6.97 -5.40 -13.29
C ARG A 77 -6.62 -4.03 -13.87
N LEU A 78 -7.56 -3.40 -14.57
CA LEU A 78 -7.37 -2.05 -15.13
C LEU A 78 -7.15 -1.01 -14.03
N ALA A 79 -7.90 -1.07 -12.93
CA ALA A 79 -7.72 -0.15 -11.81
C ALA A 79 -6.35 -0.33 -11.12
N LYS A 80 -5.85 -1.57 -11.01
CA LYS A 80 -4.48 -1.82 -10.53
C LYS A 80 -3.43 -1.19 -11.44
N GLN A 81 -3.55 -1.39 -12.75
CA GLN A 81 -2.63 -0.82 -13.74
C GLN A 81 -2.62 0.71 -13.69
N GLU A 82 -3.80 1.32 -13.60
CA GLU A 82 -3.95 2.77 -13.46
C GLU A 82 -3.37 3.29 -12.15
N TYR A 83 -3.55 2.57 -11.04
CA TYR A 83 -2.93 2.92 -9.77
C TYR A 83 -1.40 2.93 -9.88
N TYR A 84 -0.79 1.89 -10.45
CA TYR A 84 0.68 1.86 -10.60
C TYR A 84 1.19 2.92 -11.58
N ARG A 85 0.45 3.19 -12.65
CA ARG A 85 0.77 4.29 -13.58
C ARG A 85 0.77 5.63 -12.86
N ALA A 86 -0.30 5.93 -12.13
CA ALA A 86 -0.44 7.17 -11.37
C ALA A 86 0.60 7.27 -10.25
N PHE A 87 0.88 6.18 -9.54
CA PHE A 87 1.91 6.12 -8.50
C PHE A 87 3.30 6.43 -9.05
N ASN A 88 3.66 5.87 -10.22
CA ASN A 88 4.93 6.16 -10.86
C ASN A 88 4.98 7.62 -11.35
N GLN A 89 3.94 8.12 -12.01
CA GLN A 89 3.87 9.52 -12.44
C GLN A 89 3.98 10.49 -11.26
N TYR A 90 3.35 10.16 -10.13
CA TYR A 90 3.47 10.94 -8.91
C TYR A 90 4.92 10.98 -8.41
N ASN A 91 5.62 9.84 -8.39
CA ASN A 91 7.00 9.77 -7.89
C ASN A 91 8.04 10.42 -8.81
N PHE A 92 7.76 10.52 -10.11
CA PHE A 92 8.65 11.10 -11.12
C PHE A 92 8.09 12.40 -11.72
N ARG A 93 7.31 13.15 -10.95
CA ARG A 93 6.82 14.48 -11.34
C ARG A 93 7.99 15.47 -11.41
N GLU A 94 8.09 16.19 -12.52
CA GLU A 94 9.03 17.33 -12.67
C GLU A 94 8.61 18.53 -11.84
#